data_AF-A0A3N9P5M5-F1
#
_entry.id   AF-A0A3N9P5M5-F1
#
_cell.length_a   1.000
_cell.length_b   1.000
_cell.length_c   1.000
_cell.angle_alpha   90.00
_cell.angle_beta   90.00
_cell.angle_gamma   90.00
#
_symmetry.space_group_name_H-M   'P 1'
#
loop_
_entity.id
_entity.type
_entity.pdbx_description
1 polymer ?
#
loop_
_entity_poly.entity_id
_entity_poly.type
_entity_poly.pdbx_seq_one_letter_code
_entity_poly.pdbx_strand_id
1 'polypeptide(L)'
;MNEPKRYCSLSLDLDNQWSYMKIHGDAGWQDFPSYLDIFIPHILEILRDMNLKITFFVVGQDAALPKHTDLLRSIVENGHEIGNHSFHHESWLHLYSREKIEHEILLAEEHIMKATRQKPIGFRGPGFSWSHDILSVLVENGYLYDASTLP
;
A
#
# COMPACT_ATOMS: atom_id res chain seq x y z
N MET A 1 -8.06 36.99 13.77
CA MET A 1 -8.84 35.75 13.51
C MET A 1 -7.87 34.77 12.87
N ASN A 2 -7.61 33.61 13.50
CA ASN A 2 -6.81 32.57 12.85
C ASN A 2 -7.67 31.96 11.74
N GLU A 3 -7.20 31.99 10.49
CA GLU A 3 -7.86 31.23 9.43
C GLU A 3 -7.88 29.74 9.80
N PRO A 4 -8.98 29.02 9.52
CA PRO A 4 -9.03 27.59 9.74
C PRO A 4 -7.92 26.91 8.93
N LYS A 5 -7.10 26.11 9.61
CA LYS A 5 -6.04 25.33 8.98
C LYS A 5 -6.69 24.38 7.97
N ARG A 6 -6.43 24.58 6.67
CA ARG A 6 -6.92 23.69 5.63
C ARG A 6 -6.16 22.37 5.73
N TYR A 7 -6.86 21.30 6.06
CA TYR A 7 -6.29 19.96 6.06
C TYR A 7 -6.30 19.41 4.63
N CYS A 8 -5.18 18.85 4.21
CA CYS A 8 -5.05 18.11 2.97
C CYS A 8 -4.41 16.77 3.34
N SER A 9 -5.03 15.66 2.95
CA SER A 9 -4.38 14.35 2.97
C SER A 9 -3.82 14.07 1.58
N LEU A 10 -2.56 13.68 1.54
CA LEU A 10 -1.93 13.13 0.35
C LEU A 10 -1.58 11.67 0.67
N SER A 11 -1.91 10.79 -0.25
CA SER A 11 -1.57 9.37 -0.17
C SER A 11 -1.17 8.86 -1.54
N LEU A 12 -0.34 7.84 -1.56
CA LEU A 12 0.22 7.26 -2.77
C LEU A 12 0.09 5.74 -2.73
N ASP A 13 -0.41 5.16 -3.82
CA ASP A 13 -0.44 3.72 -4.00
C ASP A 13 0.88 3.31 -4.64
N LEU A 14 1.65 2.49 -3.94
CA LEU A 14 2.97 2.06 -4.37
C LEU A 14 2.86 0.87 -5.33
N ASP A 15 2.03 1.05 -6.35
CA ASP A 15 1.87 0.11 -7.47
C ASP A 15 3.21 0.02 -8.19
N ASN A 16 3.61 -1.20 -8.56
CA ASN A 16 4.91 -1.45 -9.15
C ASN A 16 4.77 -1.94 -10.60
N GLN A 17 5.87 -1.98 -11.35
CA GLN A 17 5.85 -2.37 -12.76
C GLN A 17 5.15 -3.73 -12.99
N TRP A 18 5.43 -4.72 -12.15
CA TRP A 18 4.83 -6.05 -12.27
C TRP A 18 3.31 -6.05 -12.13
N SER A 19 2.72 -5.18 -11.31
CA SER A 19 1.26 -5.17 -11.11
C SER A 19 0.55 -4.63 -12.35
N TYR A 20 1.09 -3.59 -12.99
CA TYR A 20 0.60 -3.12 -14.29
C TYR A 20 0.75 -4.16 -15.39
N MET A 21 1.90 -4.85 -15.46
CA MET A 21 2.12 -5.93 -16.41
C MET A 21 1.09 -7.08 -16.19
N LYS A 22 0.82 -7.44 -14.92
CA LYS A 22 -0.21 -8.43 -14.57
C LYS A 22 -1.61 -7.99 -15.05
N ILE A 23 -1.99 -6.73 -14.82
CA ILE A 23 -3.29 -6.19 -15.23
C ILE A 23 -3.44 -6.18 -16.76
N HIS A 24 -2.37 -5.84 -17.48
CA HIS A 24 -2.37 -5.83 -18.96
C HIS A 24 -2.27 -7.23 -19.58
N GLY A 25 -1.88 -8.24 -18.81
CA GLY A 25 -1.64 -9.60 -19.30
C GLY A 25 -0.29 -9.76 -20.00
N ASP A 26 0.67 -8.88 -19.72
CA ASP A 26 2.01 -8.92 -20.29
C ASP A 26 2.80 -10.10 -19.72
N ALA A 27 3.62 -10.77 -20.54
CA ALA A 27 4.49 -11.84 -20.06
C ALA A 27 5.60 -11.29 -19.14
N GLY A 28 6.07 -12.11 -18.19
CA GLY A 28 7.21 -11.79 -17.32
C GLY A 28 6.87 -11.01 -16.05
N TRP A 29 5.58 -10.73 -15.78
CA TRP A 29 5.18 -10.08 -14.52
C TRP A 29 5.54 -10.92 -13.29
N GLN A 30 5.63 -12.24 -13.43
CA GLN A 30 5.97 -13.18 -12.36
C GLN A 30 7.42 -13.04 -11.85
N ASP A 31 8.29 -12.37 -12.62
CA ASP A 31 9.66 -12.07 -12.19
C ASP A 31 9.72 -10.83 -11.28
N PHE A 32 8.56 -10.22 -11.00
CA PHE A 32 8.40 -9.00 -10.21
C PHE A 32 9.37 -7.87 -10.62
N PRO A 33 9.33 -7.45 -11.91
CA PRO A 33 10.05 -6.26 -12.35
C PRO A 33 9.62 -5.06 -11.52
N SER A 34 10.59 -4.21 -11.18
CA SER A 34 10.42 -3.17 -10.17
C SER A 34 11.16 -1.90 -10.57
N TYR A 35 10.55 -0.75 -10.26
CA TYR A 35 11.20 0.56 -10.31
C TYR A 35 11.34 1.21 -8.93
N LEU A 36 11.04 0.48 -7.85
CA LEU A 36 10.97 1.06 -6.50
C LEU A 36 12.33 1.57 -6.01
N ASP A 37 13.43 0.98 -6.47
CA ASP A 37 14.80 1.41 -6.18
C ASP A 37 15.15 2.76 -6.81
N ILE A 38 14.51 3.11 -7.92
CA ILE A 38 14.62 4.43 -8.56
C ILE A 38 13.60 5.40 -7.94
N PHE A 39 12.35 4.95 -7.78
CA PHE A 39 11.23 5.80 -7.39
C PHE A 39 11.30 6.25 -5.92
N ILE A 40 11.52 5.34 -4.97
CA ILE A 40 11.44 5.64 -3.53
C ILE A 40 12.45 6.73 -3.12
N PRO A 41 13.74 6.65 -3.48
CA PRO A 41 14.69 7.70 -3.12
C PRO A 41 14.28 9.08 -3.67
N HIS A 42 13.78 9.11 -4.90
CA HIS A 42 13.39 10.35 -5.57
C HIS A 42 12.14 10.99 -4.95
N ILE A 43 11.09 10.22 -4.68
CA ILE A 43 9.87 10.76 -4.08
C ILE A 43 10.11 11.23 -2.63
N LEU A 44 10.97 10.53 -1.87
CA LEU A 44 11.31 10.95 -0.51
C LEU A 44 12.09 12.27 -0.50
N GLU A 45 12.96 12.51 -1.48
CA GLU A 45 13.61 13.81 -1.67
C GLU A 45 12.59 14.92 -1.95
N ILE A 46 11.68 14.72 -2.90
CA ILE A 46 10.63 15.70 -3.23
C ILE A 46 9.77 16.01 -1.99
N LEU A 47 9.30 14.99 -1.28
CA LEU A 47 8.44 15.17 -0.10
C LEU A 47 9.18 15.88 1.04
N ARG A 48 10.47 15.61 1.21
CA ARG A 48 11.32 16.32 2.18
C ARG A 48 11.44 17.80 1.83
N ASP A 49 11.71 18.12 0.57
CA ASP A 49 11.86 19.51 0.10
C ASP A 49 10.55 20.30 0.21
N MET A 50 9.41 19.62 0.04
CA MET A 50 8.07 20.18 0.26
C MET A 50 7.64 20.18 1.74
N ASN A 51 8.44 19.60 2.64
CA ASN A 51 8.09 19.39 4.05
C ASN A 51 6.72 18.69 4.25
N LEU A 52 6.45 17.66 3.45
CA LEU A 52 5.21 16.88 3.48
C LEU A 52 5.44 15.50 4.08
N LYS A 53 4.46 15.04 4.86
CA LYS A 53 4.29 13.64 5.26
C LYS A 53 3.00 13.11 4.63
N ILE A 54 3.07 11.88 4.15
CA ILE A 54 2.01 11.24 3.36
C ILE A 54 1.89 9.79 3.80
N THR A 55 0.82 9.15 3.34
CA THR A 55 0.62 7.70 3.49
C THR A 55 1.01 6.98 2.19
N PHE A 56 1.80 5.92 2.29
CA PHE A 56 2.12 5.02 1.18
C PHE A 56 1.38 3.69 1.37
N PHE A 57 0.50 3.32 0.45
CA PHE A 57 -0.14 2.00 0.44
C PHE A 57 0.78 1.02 -0.28
N VAL A 58 1.32 0.06 0.46
CA VAL A 58 2.34 -0.88 -0.03
C VAL A 58 1.70 -2.22 -0.38
N VAL A 59 2.10 -2.77 -1.53
CA VAL A 59 1.73 -4.11 -1.96
C VAL A 59 2.56 -5.15 -1.21
N GLY A 60 1.91 -6.15 -0.62
CA GLY A 60 2.57 -7.17 0.20
C GLY A 60 3.64 -7.97 -0.55
N GLN A 61 3.42 -8.29 -1.82
CA GLN A 61 4.39 -8.97 -2.67
C GLN A 61 5.69 -8.17 -2.82
N ASP A 62 5.61 -6.83 -2.91
CA ASP A 62 6.80 -5.98 -2.94
C ASP A 62 7.53 -5.97 -1.60
N ALA A 63 6.78 -6.00 -0.48
CA ALA A 63 7.35 -6.12 0.86
C ALA A 63 7.98 -7.50 1.15
N ALA A 64 7.54 -8.55 0.46
CA ALA A 64 8.09 -9.89 0.56
C ALA A 64 9.45 -10.04 -0.13
N LEU A 65 9.82 -9.13 -1.05
CA LEU A 65 11.08 -9.18 -1.78
C LEU A 65 12.23 -8.62 -0.91
N PRO A 66 13.29 -9.40 -0.60
CA PRO A 66 14.39 -8.94 0.25
C PRO A 66 15.06 -7.65 -0.27
N LYS A 67 15.16 -7.50 -1.60
CA LYS A 67 15.71 -6.31 -2.26
C LYS A 67 14.97 -5.01 -1.93
N HIS A 68 13.72 -5.07 -1.48
CA HIS A 68 12.91 -3.89 -1.15
C HIS A 68 12.89 -3.55 0.34
N THR A 69 13.45 -4.41 1.22
CA THR A 69 13.33 -4.23 2.68
C THR A 69 13.86 -2.87 3.15
N ASP A 70 15.07 -2.50 2.74
CA ASP A 70 15.69 -1.24 3.15
C ASP A 70 15.00 -0.03 2.50
N LEU A 71 14.52 -0.17 1.26
CA LEU A 71 13.75 0.87 0.57
C LEU A 71 12.45 1.18 1.32
N LEU A 72 11.66 0.16 1.64
CA LEU A 72 10.39 0.34 2.36
C LEU A 72 10.62 0.84 3.79
N ARG A 73 11.70 0.40 4.46
CA ARG A 73 12.09 0.94 5.77
C ARG A 73 12.45 2.42 5.70
N SER A 74 13.10 2.87 4.63
CA SER A 74 13.45 4.29 4.46
C SER A 74 12.22 5.21 4.42
N ILE A 75 11.07 4.72 3.93
CA ILE A 75 9.80 5.46 3.94
C ILE A 75 9.38 5.76 5.38
N VAL A 76 9.44 4.74 6.25
CA VAL A 76 9.13 4.87 7.67
C VAL A 76 10.15 5.75 8.41
N GLU A 77 11.44 5.58 8.14
CA GLU A 77 12.51 6.36 8.77
C GLU A 77 12.41 7.85 8.40
N ASN A 78 11.83 8.18 7.25
CA ASN A 78 11.49 9.55 6.86
C ASN A 78 10.15 10.03 7.44
N GLY A 79 9.48 9.25 8.29
CA GLY A 79 8.28 9.66 9.03
C GLY A 79 6.98 9.62 8.22
N HIS A 80 6.95 8.88 7.11
CA HIS A 80 5.73 8.64 6.34
C HIS A 80 4.96 7.44 6.92
N GLU A 81 3.65 7.44 6.74
CA GLU A 81 2.79 6.32 7.14
C GLU A 81 2.84 5.20 6.07
N ILE A 82 2.74 3.95 6.50
CA ILE A 82 2.54 2.79 5.62
C ILE A 82 1.12 2.24 5.79
N GLY A 83 0.40 2.13 4.69
CA GLY A 83 -0.88 1.41 4.57
C GLY A 83 -0.71 0.09 3.82
N ASN A 84 -1.73 -0.76 3.90
CA ASN A 84 -1.81 -2.06 3.22
C ASN A 84 -2.55 -1.92 1.88
N HIS A 85 -1.97 -2.45 0.80
CA HIS A 85 -2.56 -2.46 -0.54
C HIS A 85 -2.86 -3.88 -1.09
N SER A 86 -3.20 -4.83 -0.21
CA SER A 86 -3.29 -6.29 -0.46
C SER A 86 -1.95 -6.92 -0.86
N PHE A 87 -1.89 -8.25 -0.97
CA PHE A 87 -0.63 -8.94 -1.22
C PHE A 87 -0.29 -9.00 -2.70
N HIS A 88 -1.21 -9.48 -3.54
CA HIS A 88 -0.98 -9.70 -4.97
C HIS A 88 -1.53 -8.58 -5.86
N HIS A 89 -1.97 -7.46 -5.29
CA HIS A 89 -2.59 -6.35 -6.03
C HIS A 89 -3.79 -6.80 -6.88
N GLU A 90 -4.76 -7.47 -6.25
CA GLU A 90 -5.93 -8.02 -6.93
C GLU A 90 -6.97 -6.91 -7.19
N SER A 91 -7.04 -6.37 -8.42
CA SER A 91 -7.96 -5.26 -8.76
C SER A 91 -9.46 -5.58 -8.55
N TRP A 92 -9.80 -6.88 -8.51
CA TRP A 92 -11.15 -7.37 -8.30
C TRP A 92 -11.33 -8.07 -6.95
N LEU A 93 -10.52 -7.71 -5.94
CA LEU A 93 -10.53 -8.34 -4.61
C LEU A 93 -11.93 -8.38 -3.98
N HIS A 94 -12.77 -7.39 -4.27
CA HIS A 94 -14.17 -7.33 -3.79
C HIS A 94 -15.07 -8.48 -4.31
N LEU A 95 -14.66 -9.21 -5.34
CA LEU A 95 -15.35 -10.38 -5.88
C LEU A 95 -14.85 -11.71 -5.28
N TYR A 96 -13.81 -11.67 -4.44
CA TYR A 96 -13.21 -12.87 -3.87
C TYR A 96 -14.05 -13.39 -2.69
N SER A 97 -13.85 -14.65 -2.32
CA SER A 97 -14.42 -15.16 -1.08
C SER A 97 -13.80 -14.45 0.12
N ARG A 98 -14.56 -14.32 1.22
CA ARG A 98 -14.07 -13.75 2.49
C ARG A 98 -12.72 -14.34 2.93
N GLU A 99 -12.54 -15.66 2.80
CA GLU A 99 -11.28 -16.34 3.13
C GLU A 99 -10.09 -15.87 2.28
N LYS A 100 -10.30 -15.68 0.96
CA LYS A 100 -9.26 -15.16 0.07
C LYS A 100 -8.96 -13.69 0.35
N ILE A 101 -9.99 -12.90 0.68
CA ILE A 101 -9.84 -11.50 1.09
C ILE A 101 -8.98 -11.41 2.36
N GLU A 102 -9.31 -12.20 3.38
CA GLU A 102 -8.55 -12.28 4.63
C GLU A 102 -7.11 -12.70 4.38
N HIS A 103 -6.89 -13.72 3.54
CA HIS A 103 -5.55 -14.14 3.17
C HIS A 103 -4.73 -13.02 2.52
N GLU A 104 -5.28 -12.32 1.53
CA GLU A 104 -4.61 -11.21 0.84
C GLU A 104 -4.23 -10.06 1.79
N ILE A 105 -5.12 -9.72 2.72
CA ILE A 105 -4.91 -8.61 3.66
C ILE A 105 -3.86 -9.00 4.72
N LEU A 106 -4.00 -10.18 5.34
CA LEU A 106 -3.13 -10.61 6.43
C LEU A 106 -1.73 -10.98 5.97
N LEU A 107 -1.61 -11.59 4.79
CA LEU A 107 -0.29 -11.89 4.23
C LEU A 107 0.47 -10.59 3.90
N ALA A 108 -0.23 -9.59 3.37
CA ALA A 108 0.36 -8.27 3.14
C ALA A 108 0.79 -7.60 4.45
N GLU A 109 -0.07 -7.62 5.48
CA GLU A 109 0.26 -7.10 6.80
C GLU A 109 1.54 -7.73 7.37
N GLU A 110 1.65 -9.06 7.34
CA GLU A 110 2.80 -9.78 7.84
C GLU A 110 4.10 -9.33 7.17
N HIS A 111 4.11 -9.27 5.83
CA HIS A 111 5.30 -8.92 5.07
C HIS A 111 5.66 -7.43 5.18
N ILE A 112 4.66 -6.56 5.21
CA ILE A 112 4.88 -5.12 5.44
C ILE A 112 5.48 -4.91 6.84
N MET A 113 4.92 -5.55 7.88
CA MET A 113 5.45 -5.46 9.24
C MET A 113 6.89 -5.95 9.33
N LYS A 114 7.24 -7.05 8.66
CA LYS A 114 8.62 -7.56 8.62
C LYS A 114 9.59 -6.57 7.96
N ALA A 115 9.19 -5.96 6.84
CA ALA A 115 10.05 -5.03 6.12
C ALA A 115 10.24 -3.70 6.88
N THR A 116 9.12 -3.12 7.33
CA THR A 116 9.05 -1.72 7.82
C THR A 116 9.08 -1.59 9.34
N ARG A 117 8.83 -2.68 10.08
CA ARG A 117 8.59 -2.68 11.54
C ARG A 117 7.38 -1.87 11.99
N GLN A 118 6.48 -1.51 11.07
CA GLN A 118 5.20 -0.87 11.38
C GLN A 118 4.04 -1.77 10.96
N LYS A 119 3.06 -1.91 11.85
CA LYS A 119 1.77 -2.51 11.50
C LYS A 119 0.94 -1.48 10.74
N PRO A 120 0.52 -1.76 9.49
CA PRO A 120 -0.43 -0.90 8.78
C PRO A 120 -1.72 -0.74 9.59
N ILE A 121 -2.20 0.50 9.66
CA ILE A 121 -3.51 0.84 10.27
C ILE A 121 -4.52 1.31 9.23
N GLY A 122 -4.06 1.58 8.01
CA GLY A 122 -4.88 1.94 6.86
C GLY A 122 -4.85 0.88 5.78
N PHE A 123 -5.96 0.74 5.07
CA PHE A 123 -6.06 -0.11 3.88
C PHE A 123 -6.57 0.69 2.69
N ARG A 124 -6.10 0.33 1.49
CA ARG A 124 -6.73 0.70 0.23
C ARG A 124 -6.79 -0.53 -0.65
N GLY A 125 -7.95 -0.82 -1.21
CA GLY A 125 -8.14 -1.91 -2.16
C GLY A 125 -7.57 -1.56 -3.53
N PRO A 126 -6.81 -2.46 -4.17
CA PRO A 126 -6.39 -2.27 -5.56
C PRO A 126 -7.58 -1.98 -6.48
N GLY A 127 -7.42 -1.03 -7.40
CA GLY A 127 -8.51 -0.61 -8.29
C GLY A 127 -9.72 -0.02 -7.55
N PHE A 128 -9.53 0.52 -6.34
CA PHE A 128 -10.60 1.04 -5.47
C PHE A 128 -11.64 -0.03 -5.09
N SER A 129 -11.23 -1.31 -5.07
CA SER A 129 -12.10 -2.42 -4.72
C SER A 129 -12.53 -2.34 -3.25
N TRP A 130 -13.84 -2.41 -2.99
CA TRP A 130 -14.38 -2.52 -1.63
C TRP A 130 -15.60 -3.44 -1.60
N SER A 131 -15.83 -4.11 -0.48
CA SER A 131 -17.01 -4.94 -0.21
C SER A 131 -17.27 -5.01 1.30
N HIS A 132 -18.46 -5.48 1.70
CA HIS A 132 -18.76 -5.72 3.12
C HIS A 132 -17.76 -6.71 3.75
N ASP A 133 -17.38 -7.77 3.03
CA ASP A 133 -16.41 -8.75 3.52
C ASP A 133 -15.02 -8.13 3.73
N ILE A 134 -14.57 -7.26 2.82
CA ILE A 134 -13.31 -6.50 3.00
C ILE A 134 -13.40 -5.66 4.28
N LEU A 135 -14.45 -4.84 4.43
CA LEU A 135 -14.61 -3.97 5.59
C LEU A 135 -14.68 -4.76 6.90
N SER A 136 -15.38 -5.91 6.92
CA SER A 136 -15.44 -6.80 8.08
C SER A 136 -14.07 -7.35 8.45
N VAL A 137 -13.30 -7.87 7.49
CA VAL A 137 -11.94 -8.36 7.72
C VAL A 137 -11.03 -7.26 8.27
N LEU A 138 -11.12 -6.04 7.72
CA LEU A 138 -10.35 -4.90 8.18
C LEU A 138 -10.66 -4.56 9.65
N VAL A 139 -11.93 -4.48 10.01
CA VAL A 139 -12.37 -4.20 11.40
C VAL A 139 -11.92 -5.30 12.35
N GLU A 140 -12.09 -6.57 11.98
CA GLU A 140 -11.70 -7.73 12.79
C GLU A 140 -10.19 -7.76 13.09
N ASN A 141 -9.37 -7.21 12.20
CA ASN A 141 -7.91 -7.20 12.30
C ASN A 141 -7.31 -5.86 12.77
N GLY A 142 -8.17 -4.92 13.16
CA GLY A 142 -7.77 -3.67 13.82
C GLY A 142 -7.31 -2.55 12.89
N TYR A 143 -7.70 -2.58 11.61
CA TYR A 143 -7.53 -1.44 10.70
C TYR A 143 -8.44 -0.29 11.13
N LEU A 144 -7.91 0.93 11.13
CA LEU A 144 -8.60 2.13 11.59
C LEU A 144 -9.36 2.83 10.46
N TYR A 145 -8.92 2.67 9.21
CA TYR A 145 -9.57 3.29 8.06
C TYR A 145 -9.37 2.50 6.78
N ASP A 146 -10.35 2.66 5.87
CA ASP A 146 -10.29 2.28 4.47
C ASP A 146 -10.23 3.55 3.61
N ALA A 147 -9.41 3.52 2.57
CA ALA A 147 -9.25 4.62 1.63
C ALA A 147 -9.61 4.21 0.19
N SER A 148 -10.52 3.24 0.04
CA SER A 148 -10.93 2.68 -1.26
C SER A 148 -12.16 3.35 -1.84
N THR A 149 -12.97 4.02 -1.02
CA THR A 149 -14.14 4.76 -1.49
C THR A 149 -13.70 6.01 -2.25
N LEU A 150 -14.09 6.09 -3.53
CA LEU A 150 -13.92 7.32 -4.31
C LEU A 150 -14.86 8.41 -3.76
N PRO A 151 -14.38 9.67 -3.62
CA PRO A 151 -15.20 10.80 -3.21
C PRO A 151 -16.26 11.18 -4.25
#